data_AF-A0AAR2KNL1-F1
#
_entry.id   AF-A0AAR2KNL1-F1
#
_cell.length_a   1.000
_cell.length_b   1.000
_cell.length_c   1.000
_cell.angle_alpha   90.00
_cell.angle_beta   90.00
_cell.angle_gamma   90.00
#
_symmetry.space_group_name_H-M   'P 1'
#
loop_
_entity.id
_entity.type
_entity.pdbx_description
1 polymer ?
#
loop_
_entity_poly.entity_id
_entity_poly.type
_entity_poly.pdbx_seq_one_letter_code
_entity_poly.pdbx_strand_id
1 'polypeptide(L)'
;MSTNPGRVKKDEGFLGKLGGTLARKKRSKEVSDLHEEGKNAINAPLLPSSAELLPEDLLLGNTLLLPHQSHTITVYSPLKREDFIHLHCVLIDWINNELEEDRIIVKDLEEDLYDGQVLQKLFEKLSGRKLNVAEVTQSEIGQKQKLQTVLEAVNELLRPQGWTIEWGVDSIHSKNLVAIVYLLVALAMHYMAPIRLPEHVSVHVVVVKKKEGILQTAQVTKELTTTTEDAFDTLLDHAPDKLNVVKTSLITFVNKHLNKLNLEVTELESQFADGVYLVLLMGLLEDYFVPLYNFYLTPESFEQKVHNVAFAFELMQDGGLKKPKARPEDVVNLNLKSTLRVLYNLFTNYKSAD
;
A
#
# COMPACT_ATOMS: atom_id res chain seq x y z
N MET A 1 -22.09 92.36 -27.58
CA MET A 1 -21.97 92.29 -29.06
C MET A 1 -20.49 92.42 -29.40
N SER A 2 -19.78 91.54 -30.11
CA SER A 2 -20.03 90.24 -30.72
C SER A 2 -18.65 89.65 -31.15
N THR A 3 -18.61 88.32 -31.36
CA THR A 3 -17.74 87.51 -32.26
C THR A 3 -16.37 86.96 -31.82
N ASN A 4 -16.22 85.66 -32.14
CA ASN A 4 -15.12 84.66 -32.06
C ASN A 4 -14.05 84.88 -33.19
N PRO A 5 -13.04 84.01 -33.51
CA PRO A 5 -12.15 83.05 -32.80
C PRO A 5 -10.63 83.22 -33.16
N GLY A 6 -9.68 82.38 -32.67
CA GLY A 6 -8.30 82.32 -33.20
C GLY A 6 -7.29 81.43 -32.43
N ARG A 7 -6.30 80.84 -33.13
CA ARG A 7 -5.57 79.60 -32.80
C ARG A 7 -4.03 79.81 -32.65
N VAL A 8 -3.36 79.00 -31.81
CA VAL A 8 -1.94 78.52 -31.82
C VAL A 8 -0.78 79.49 -31.47
N LYS A 9 -0.02 79.19 -30.39
CA LYS A 9 1.39 78.74 -30.45
C LYS A 9 1.94 78.25 -29.10
N LYS A 10 2.89 77.33 -29.28
CA LYS A 10 3.64 76.44 -28.39
C LYS A 10 4.54 77.22 -27.41
N ASP A 11 4.58 76.81 -26.15
CA ASP A 11 5.74 77.05 -25.27
C ASP A 11 6.11 75.77 -24.52
N GLU A 12 7.36 75.36 -24.73
CA GLU A 12 8.01 74.17 -24.20
C GLU A 12 8.63 74.50 -22.84
N GLY A 13 8.12 73.86 -21.78
CA GLY A 13 8.70 73.91 -20.44
C GLY A 13 9.40 72.60 -20.07
N PHE A 14 10.73 72.68 -19.95
CA PHE A 14 11.48 72.09 -18.83
C PHE A 14 11.63 70.55 -18.69
N LEU A 15 11.71 69.75 -19.75
CA LEU A 15 12.11 68.32 -19.63
C LEU A 15 13.14 67.81 -20.65
N GLY A 16 13.83 68.71 -21.37
CA GLY A 16 14.75 68.32 -22.45
C GLY A 16 16.21 68.03 -22.06
N LYS A 17 16.62 68.17 -20.79
CA LYS A 17 18.06 68.13 -20.41
C LYS A 17 18.52 66.98 -19.50
N LEU A 18 17.67 66.00 -19.18
CA LEU A 18 18.06 64.88 -18.30
C LEU A 18 17.99 63.46 -18.93
N GLY A 19 17.54 63.33 -20.19
CA GLY A 19 17.33 62.02 -20.83
C GLY A 19 18.56 61.35 -21.46
N GLY A 20 19.68 62.07 -21.63
CA GLY A 20 20.81 61.60 -22.46
C GLY A 20 21.87 60.74 -21.75
N THR A 21 21.95 60.78 -20.41
CA THR A 21 23.06 60.15 -19.66
C THR A 21 22.73 58.77 -19.09
N LEU A 22 21.44 58.40 -18.96
CA LEU A 22 21.02 57.10 -18.43
C LEU A 22 21.06 55.97 -19.47
N ALA A 23 20.70 56.25 -20.73
CA ALA A 23 20.69 55.23 -21.78
C ALA A 23 22.10 54.75 -22.18
N ARG A 24 23.10 55.63 -22.12
CA ARG A 24 24.49 55.28 -22.46
C ARG A 24 25.17 54.42 -21.39
N LYS A 25 24.78 54.58 -20.13
CA LYS A 25 25.30 53.80 -18.99
C LYS A 25 24.74 52.37 -18.97
N LYS A 26 23.50 52.16 -19.44
CA LYS A 26 22.89 50.83 -19.54
C LYS A 26 23.58 49.96 -20.59
N ARG A 27 23.83 50.49 -21.80
CA ARG A 27 24.53 49.73 -22.86
C ARG A 27 25.99 49.41 -22.52
N SER A 28 26.70 50.28 -21.80
CA SER A 28 28.07 50.00 -21.38
C SER A 28 28.17 48.88 -20.35
N LYS A 29 27.15 48.71 -19.51
CA LYS A 29 27.09 47.64 -18.50
C LYS A 29 26.76 46.30 -19.16
N GLU A 30 25.77 46.31 -20.05
CA GLU A 30 25.35 45.13 -20.84
C GLU A 30 26.48 44.57 -21.72
N VAL A 31 27.29 45.44 -22.33
CA VAL A 31 28.48 45.01 -23.11
C VAL A 31 29.60 44.47 -22.21
N SER A 32 29.73 44.97 -20.98
CA SER A 32 30.71 44.45 -20.00
C SER A 32 30.30 43.07 -19.49
N ASP A 33 29.01 42.91 -19.17
CA ASP A 33 28.43 41.67 -18.65
C ASP A 33 28.53 40.54 -19.70
N LEU A 34 28.26 40.85 -20.98
CA LEU A 34 28.43 39.89 -22.09
C LEU A 34 29.90 39.52 -22.35
N HIS A 35 30.85 40.44 -22.10
CA HIS A 35 32.27 40.15 -22.25
C HIS A 35 32.82 39.29 -21.10
N GLU A 36 32.24 39.43 -19.91
CA GLU A 36 32.57 38.65 -18.71
C GLU A 36 31.95 37.24 -18.79
N GLU A 37 30.71 37.14 -19.27
CA GLU A 37 30.05 35.87 -19.60
C GLU A 37 30.82 35.10 -20.70
N GLY A 38 31.26 35.80 -21.76
CA GLY A 38 32.10 35.22 -22.80
C GLY A 38 33.46 34.72 -22.29
N LYS A 39 34.09 35.40 -21.32
CA LYS A 39 35.33 34.94 -20.68
C LYS A 39 35.12 33.73 -19.76
N ASN A 40 33.96 33.62 -19.12
CA ASN A 40 33.60 32.48 -18.29
C ASN A 40 33.24 31.23 -19.13
N ALA A 41 32.64 31.42 -20.32
CA ALA A 41 32.33 30.31 -21.22
C ALA A 41 33.59 29.65 -21.83
N ILE A 42 34.68 30.41 -22.05
CA ILE A 42 35.92 29.90 -22.66
C ILE A 42 36.79 29.11 -21.66
N ASN A 43 36.65 29.36 -20.35
CA ASN A 43 37.48 28.73 -19.31
C ASN A 43 36.81 27.56 -18.57
N ALA A 44 35.65 27.07 -19.05
CA ALA A 44 35.01 25.91 -18.46
C ALA A 44 35.84 24.63 -18.78
N PRO A 45 36.29 23.86 -17.77
CA PRO A 45 37.01 22.62 -18.00
C PRO A 45 36.08 21.59 -18.67
N LEU A 46 36.48 21.08 -19.83
CA LEU A 46 35.84 19.95 -20.51
C LEU A 46 35.94 18.69 -19.63
N LEU A 47 34.83 18.28 -19.02
CA LEU A 47 34.63 16.96 -18.42
C LEU A 47 33.30 16.36 -18.91
N PRO A 48 33.17 15.02 -18.95
CA PRO A 48 32.44 14.32 -20.00
C PRO A 48 30.92 14.39 -19.84
N SER A 49 30.24 14.39 -20.99
CA SER A 49 28.80 14.22 -21.15
C SER A 49 28.28 13.02 -20.34
N SER A 50 27.61 13.31 -19.23
CA SER A 50 26.56 12.45 -18.69
C SER A 50 25.27 13.23 -18.89
N ALA A 51 24.30 12.61 -19.56
CA ALA A 51 23.10 13.25 -20.06
C ALA A 51 22.34 13.99 -18.94
N GLU A 52 22.52 15.30 -18.87
CA GLU A 52 21.67 16.21 -18.11
C GLU A 52 20.31 16.27 -18.83
N LEU A 53 19.32 15.58 -18.27
CA LEU A 53 17.93 15.85 -18.58
C LEU A 53 17.64 17.29 -18.16
N LEU A 54 17.23 18.11 -19.14
CA LEU A 54 17.00 19.54 -18.96
C LEU A 54 15.87 19.79 -17.96
N PRO A 55 15.92 20.88 -17.17
CA PRO A 55 14.89 21.23 -16.17
C PRO A 55 13.48 21.44 -16.72
N GLU A 56 13.31 21.52 -18.03
CA GLU A 56 12.02 21.74 -18.69
C GLU A 56 11.15 20.46 -18.74
N ASP A 57 11.74 19.26 -18.60
CA ASP A 57 10.98 18.00 -18.54
C ASP A 57 10.35 17.74 -17.15
N LEU A 58 10.68 18.55 -16.14
CA LEU A 58 10.06 18.50 -14.80
C LEU A 58 8.76 19.32 -14.70
N LEU A 59 8.33 19.97 -15.79
CA LEU A 59 7.17 20.86 -15.84
C LEU A 59 5.87 20.14 -16.26
N LEU A 60 5.67 18.91 -15.79
CA LEU A 60 4.41 18.18 -15.92
C LEU A 60 3.71 18.10 -14.55
N GLY A 61 2.65 18.89 -14.37
CA GLY A 61 1.68 18.71 -13.28
C GLY A 61 1.54 19.85 -12.28
N ASN A 62 1.22 21.06 -12.74
CA ASN A 62 0.21 21.99 -12.18
C ASN A 62 0.21 22.32 -10.67
N THR A 63 1.26 22.06 -9.89
CA THR A 63 1.26 22.33 -8.44
C THR A 63 2.05 23.60 -8.16
N LEU A 64 1.34 24.72 -8.03
CA LEU A 64 1.89 26.00 -7.56
C LEU A 64 2.54 25.82 -6.18
N LEU A 65 3.87 25.88 -6.15
CA LEU A 65 4.70 25.70 -4.95
C LEU A 65 4.52 26.89 -3.98
N LEU A 66 3.92 26.66 -2.82
CA LEU A 66 3.90 27.64 -1.72
C LEU A 66 5.24 27.64 -0.95
N PRO A 67 5.72 28.78 -0.42
CA PRO A 67 7.14 28.97 -0.15
C PRO A 67 7.69 28.39 1.17
N HIS A 68 6.90 27.66 1.97
CA HIS A 68 7.23 27.46 3.40
C HIS A 68 7.13 26.04 3.96
N GLN A 69 7.09 24.99 3.14
CA GLN A 69 7.17 23.62 3.67
C GLN A 69 8.21 22.79 2.91
N SER A 70 8.84 21.86 3.63
CA SER A 70 9.74 20.84 3.08
C SER A 70 8.90 19.84 2.27
N HIS A 71 8.68 20.11 0.99
CA HIS A 71 7.79 19.28 0.18
C HIS A 71 8.55 18.12 -0.46
N THR A 72 8.22 16.88 -0.06
CA THR A 72 8.66 15.66 -0.76
C THR A 72 7.91 15.56 -2.08
N ILE A 73 8.53 15.98 -3.19
CA ILE A 73 7.97 15.76 -4.54
C ILE A 73 8.30 14.34 -4.97
N THR A 74 7.32 13.45 -4.91
CA THR A 74 7.46 12.05 -5.37
C THR A 74 7.33 12.03 -6.89
N VAL A 75 8.44 11.91 -7.61
CA VAL A 75 8.42 11.67 -9.06
C VAL A 75 8.32 10.16 -9.28
N TYR A 76 7.18 9.71 -9.83
CA TYR A 76 6.88 8.31 -10.05
C TYR A 76 7.59 7.77 -11.30
N SER A 77 8.78 7.20 -11.15
CA SER A 77 9.32 6.27 -12.14
C SER A 77 8.69 4.84 -12.13
N PRO A 78 8.08 4.31 -11.04
CA PRO A 78 7.69 2.90 -10.94
C PRO A 78 6.22 2.54 -11.27
N LEU A 79 5.36 3.48 -11.69
CA LEU A 79 3.95 3.19 -12.07
C LEU A 79 3.77 2.18 -13.23
N LYS A 80 4.86 1.71 -13.84
CA LYS A 80 4.86 0.77 -14.97
C LYS A 80 5.37 -0.63 -14.62
N ARG A 81 5.74 -0.91 -13.36
CA ARG A 81 6.20 -2.23 -12.95
C ARG A 81 5.00 -3.15 -12.76
N GLU A 82 4.99 -4.32 -13.41
CA GLU A 82 3.83 -5.23 -13.46
C GLU A 82 3.36 -5.67 -12.06
N ASP A 83 4.29 -5.83 -11.13
CA ASP A 83 4.03 -6.19 -9.74
C ASP A 83 3.35 -5.06 -8.95
N PHE A 84 3.71 -3.80 -9.20
CA PHE A 84 3.01 -2.65 -8.61
C PHE A 84 1.60 -2.52 -9.17
N ILE A 85 1.42 -2.72 -10.48
CA ILE A 85 0.10 -2.75 -11.12
C ILE A 85 -0.74 -3.88 -10.52
N HIS A 86 -0.15 -5.06 -10.33
CA HIS A 86 -0.84 -6.18 -9.69
C HIS A 86 -1.23 -5.85 -8.24
N LEU A 87 -0.33 -5.26 -7.44
CA LEU A 87 -0.63 -4.81 -6.07
C LEU A 87 -1.80 -3.83 -6.07
N HIS A 88 -1.77 -2.86 -6.98
CA HIS A 88 -2.81 -1.85 -7.13
C HIS A 88 -4.18 -2.49 -7.44
N CYS A 89 -4.24 -3.43 -8.38
CA CYS A 89 -5.47 -4.17 -8.70
C CYS A 89 -5.98 -4.99 -7.52
N VAL A 90 -5.10 -5.74 -6.85
CA VAL A 90 -5.46 -6.56 -5.68
C VAL A 90 -6.06 -5.71 -4.56
N LEU A 91 -5.51 -4.51 -4.31
CA LEU A 91 -6.04 -3.61 -3.30
C LEU A 91 -7.41 -3.02 -3.70
N ILE A 92 -7.61 -2.69 -4.98
CA ILE A 92 -8.93 -2.24 -5.47
C ILE A 92 -9.97 -3.35 -5.30
N ASP A 93 -9.65 -4.56 -5.76
CA ASP A 93 -10.55 -5.71 -5.68
C ASP A 93 -10.90 -6.02 -4.22
N TRP A 94 -9.92 -5.93 -3.32
CA TRP A 94 -10.15 -6.08 -1.89
C TRP A 94 -11.16 -5.06 -1.35
N ILE A 95 -10.91 -3.76 -1.57
CA ILE A 95 -11.77 -2.70 -1.04
C ILE A 95 -13.21 -2.84 -1.58
N ASN A 96 -13.33 -3.17 -2.87
CA ASN A 96 -14.63 -3.40 -3.51
C ASN A 96 -15.38 -4.57 -2.89
N ASN A 97 -14.69 -5.68 -2.60
CA ASN A 97 -15.31 -6.84 -1.95
C ASN A 97 -15.74 -6.53 -0.50
N GLU A 98 -14.91 -5.82 0.27
CA GLU A 98 -15.24 -5.46 1.66
C GLU A 98 -16.41 -4.47 1.76
N LEU A 99 -16.55 -3.58 0.77
CA LEU A 99 -17.55 -2.49 0.77
C LEU A 99 -18.71 -2.72 -0.22
N GLU A 100 -18.88 -3.94 -0.73
CA GLU A 100 -19.96 -4.28 -1.66
C GLU A 100 -21.35 -3.99 -1.06
N GLU A 101 -21.54 -4.35 0.22
CA GLU A 101 -22.79 -4.13 0.96
C GLU A 101 -23.12 -2.63 1.11
N ASP A 102 -22.09 -1.78 1.22
CA ASP A 102 -22.21 -0.32 1.28
C ASP A 102 -22.41 0.32 -0.10
N ARG A 103 -22.41 -0.47 -1.18
CA ARG A 103 -22.53 -0.03 -2.59
C ARG A 103 -21.44 0.96 -3.00
N ILE A 104 -20.24 0.78 -2.46
CA ILE A 104 -19.08 1.59 -2.80
C ILE A 104 -18.27 0.85 -3.86
N ILE A 105 -17.89 1.57 -4.92
CA ILE A 105 -17.07 1.03 -6.01
C ILE A 105 -15.88 1.96 -6.20
N VAL A 106 -14.70 1.44 -5.91
CA VAL A 106 -13.39 2.05 -6.16
C VAL A 106 -12.90 1.61 -7.52
N LYS A 107 -12.41 2.57 -8.30
CA LYS A 107 -11.80 2.36 -9.62
C LYS A 107 -10.37 2.88 -9.65
N ASP A 108 -10.08 3.91 -8.89
CA ASP A 108 -8.77 4.55 -8.84
C ASP A 108 -8.43 4.95 -7.41
N LEU A 109 -7.31 4.44 -6.88
CA LEU A 109 -6.96 4.66 -5.49
C LEU A 109 -6.68 6.14 -5.18
N GLU A 110 -6.13 6.90 -6.13
CA GLU A 110 -5.83 8.32 -5.95
C GLU A 110 -7.12 9.16 -5.97
N GLU A 111 -8.01 8.89 -6.91
CA GLU A 111 -9.24 9.67 -7.08
C GLU A 111 -10.34 9.30 -6.08
N ASP A 112 -10.39 8.07 -5.59
CA ASP A 112 -11.49 7.61 -4.74
C ASP A 112 -11.18 7.67 -3.23
N LEU A 113 -9.90 7.70 -2.82
CA LEU A 113 -9.52 7.68 -1.40
C LEU A 113 -9.05 9.03 -0.84
N TYR A 114 -8.73 10.01 -1.69
CA TYR A 114 -8.10 11.27 -1.26
C TYR A 114 -8.96 12.13 -0.32
N ASP A 115 -10.28 11.99 -0.35
CA ASP A 115 -11.19 12.77 0.48
C ASP A 115 -11.48 12.11 1.85
N GLY A 116 -11.01 10.87 2.04
CA GLY A 116 -11.16 10.09 3.26
C GLY A 116 -12.49 9.34 3.40
N GLN A 117 -13.42 9.44 2.44
CA GLN A 117 -14.72 8.78 2.53
C GLN A 117 -14.62 7.25 2.46
N VAL A 118 -13.93 6.75 1.43
CA VAL A 118 -13.72 5.30 1.26
C VAL A 118 -12.90 4.73 2.41
N LEU A 119 -11.84 5.45 2.82
CA LEU A 119 -10.99 5.04 3.95
C LEU A 119 -11.77 4.97 5.27
N GLN A 120 -12.68 5.92 5.52
CA GLN A 120 -13.58 5.84 6.67
C GLN A 120 -14.41 4.56 6.63
N LYS A 121 -15.09 4.31 5.52
CA LYS A 121 -16.01 3.16 5.39
C LYS A 121 -15.28 1.84 5.52
N LEU A 122 -14.12 1.71 4.88
CA LEU A 122 -13.24 0.55 5.00
C LEU A 122 -12.83 0.34 6.46
N PHE A 123 -12.36 1.38 7.15
CA PHE A 123 -11.94 1.25 8.54
C PHE A 123 -13.11 0.87 9.46
N GLU A 124 -14.29 1.47 9.29
CA GLU A 124 -15.47 1.14 10.09
C GLU A 124 -15.91 -0.32 9.90
N LYS A 125 -15.84 -0.83 8.66
CA LYS A 125 -16.16 -2.21 8.31
C LYS A 125 -15.17 -3.18 8.96
N LEU A 126 -13.86 -2.94 8.79
CA LEU A 126 -12.80 -3.81 9.31
C LEU A 126 -12.73 -3.81 10.85
N SER A 127 -12.85 -2.64 11.47
CA SER A 127 -12.72 -2.49 12.93
C SER A 127 -14.00 -2.79 13.70
N GLY A 128 -15.16 -2.77 13.03
CA GLY A 128 -16.48 -2.77 13.67
C GLY A 128 -16.77 -1.50 14.48
N ARG A 129 -15.93 -0.45 14.39
CA ARG A 129 -16.07 0.80 15.15
C ARG A 129 -16.56 1.91 14.24
N LYS A 130 -17.58 2.66 14.68
CA LYS A 130 -18.05 3.86 13.96
C LYS A 130 -17.19 5.07 14.29
N LEU A 131 -16.80 5.83 13.27
CA LEU A 131 -16.05 7.07 13.45
C LEU A 131 -17.01 8.26 13.49
N ASN A 132 -16.72 9.22 14.38
CA ASN A 132 -17.51 10.45 14.49
C ASN A 132 -17.04 11.48 13.46
N VAL A 133 -17.41 11.27 12.21
CA VAL A 133 -17.13 12.18 11.10
C VAL A 133 -18.40 12.43 10.28
N ALA A 134 -18.49 13.61 9.66
CA ALA A 134 -19.63 13.96 8.81
C ALA A 134 -19.74 12.98 7.63
N GLU A 135 -20.95 12.53 7.28
CA GLU A 135 -21.15 11.51 6.24
C GLU A 135 -20.67 11.95 4.85
N VAL A 136 -20.81 13.23 4.52
CA VAL A 136 -20.36 13.80 3.25
C VAL A 136 -19.70 15.15 3.52
N THR A 137 -18.53 15.36 2.93
CA THR A 137 -17.77 16.63 3.05
C THR A 137 -17.21 17.03 1.69
N GLN A 138 -17.65 18.18 1.17
CA GLN A 138 -17.22 18.70 -0.13
C GLN A 138 -16.10 19.75 -0.03
N SER A 139 -15.99 20.43 1.12
CA SER A 139 -14.94 21.42 1.35
C SER A 139 -13.59 20.75 1.61
N GLU A 140 -12.51 21.31 1.07
CA GLU A 140 -11.13 20.88 1.35
C GLU A 140 -10.84 20.74 2.85
N ILE A 141 -11.25 21.74 3.65
CA ILE A 141 -11.05 21.74 5.11
C ILE A 141 -11.78 20.57 5.76
N GLY A 142 -13.02 20.30 5.35
CA GLY A 142 -13.80 19.16 5.83
C GLY A 142 -13.20 17.81 5.45
N GLN A 143 -12.68 17.67 4.23
CA GLN A 143 -11.98 16.47 3.76
C GLN A 143 -10.72 16.21 4.61
N LYS A 144 -9.90 17.24 4.84
CA LYS A 144 -8.71 17.14 5.70
C LYS A 144 -9.05 16.80 7.15
N GLN A 145 -10.13 17.36 7.71
CA GLN A 145 -10.61 17.01 9.05
C GLN A 145 -11.10 15.56 9.14
N LYS A 146 -11.81 15.07 8.12
CA LYS A 146 -12.24 13.68 8.01
C LYS A 146 -11.03 12.76 7.97
N LEU A 147 -10.08 13.02 7.07
CA LEU A 147 -8.82 12.29 7.00
C LEU A 147 -8.07 12.31 8.33
N GLN A 148 -7.99 13.45 9.02
CA GLN A 148 -7.33 13.54 10.32
C GLN A 148 -7.95 12.54 11.30
N THR A 149 -9.28 12.52 11.41
CA THR A 149 -10.00 11.62 12.33
C THR A 149 -9.80 10.15 11.95
N VAL A 150 -9.89 9.82 10.65
CA VAL A 150 -9.69 8.45 10.16
C VAL A 150 -8.27 7.98 10.40
N LEU A 151 -7.27 8.79 10.03
CA LEU A 151 -5.86 8.43 10.19
C LEU A 151 -5.41 8.40 11.64
N GLU A 152 -5.98 9.22 12.52
CA GLU A 152 -5.77 9.10 13.97
C GLU A 152 -6.24 7.74 14.49
N ALA A 153 -7.46 7.32 14.15
CA ALA A 153 -8.00 6.02 14.55
C ALA A 153 -7.16 4.85 14.00
N VAL A 154 -6.72 4.93 12.75
CA VAL A 154 -5.81 3.93 12.15
C VAL A 154 -4.46 3.92 12.86
N ASN A 155 -3.88 5.08 13.14
CA ASN A 155 -2.57 5.17 13.78
C ASN A 155 -2.60 4.66 15.23
N GLU A 156 -3.69 4.90 15.98
CA GLU A 156 -3.89 4.34 17.31
C GLU A 156 -3.95 2.80 17.29
N LEU A 157 -4.47 2.23 16.21
CA LEU A 157 -4.54 0.78 16.02
C LEU A 157 -3.18 0.18 15.63
N LEU A 158 -2.47 0.82 14.70
CA LEU A 158 -1.26 0.25 14.08
C LEU A 158 0.03 0.54 14.85
N ARG A 159 0.19 1.73 15.45
CA ARG A 159 1.43 2.09 16.17
C ARG A 159 1.79 1.13 17.31
N PRO A 160 0.85 0.67 18.16
CA PRO A 160 1.17 -0.27 19.23
C PRO A 160 1.71 -1.61 18.73
N GLN A 161 1.45 -1.96 17.46
CA GLN A 161 1.92 -3.18 16.83
C GLN A 161 3.24 -3.02 16.07
N GLY A 162 3.89 -1.85 16.20
CA GLY A 162 5.22 -1.59 15.63
C GLY A 162 5.21 -1.18 14.16
N TRP A 163 4.05 -0.84 13.59
CA TRP A 163 3.97 -0.35 12.21
C TRP A 163 4.64 1.01 12.05
N THR A 164 5.45 1.13 10.98
CA THR A 164 5.99 2.41 10.53
C THR A 164 4.90 3.20 9.79
N ILE A 165 4.68 4.45 10.21
CA ILE A 165 3.65 5.32 9.64
C ILE A 165 4.24 6.13 8.49
N GLU A 166 3.88 5.76 7.26
CA GLU A 166 4.36 6.37 6.02
C GLU A 166 3.28 7.21 5.30
N TRP A 167 2.19 7.52 6.01
CA TRP A 167 1.06 8.30 5.52
C TRP A 167 0.71 9.47 6.45
N GLY A 168 0.08 10.49 5.89
CA GLY A 168 -0.45 11.64 6.63
C GLY A 168 -1.61 12.31 5.87
N VAL A 169 -2.31 13.22 6.53
CA VAL A 169 -3.47 13.90 5.94
C VAL A 169 -3.12 14.58 4.64
N ASP A 170 -2.06 15.39 4.62
CA ASP A 170 -1.65 16.12 3.43
C ASP A 170 -1.18 15.18 2.31
N SER A 171 -0.53 14.05 2.62
CA SER A 171 -0.10 13.11 1.59
C SER A 171 -1.27 12.36 0.95
N ILE A 172 -2.26 11.94 1.74
CA ILE A 172 -3.45 11.27 1.20
C ILE A 172 -4.30 12.28 0.41
N HIS A 173 -4.53 13.47 0.96
CA HIS A 173 -5.31 14.52 0.30
C HIS A 173 -4.65 15.02 -0.99
N SER A 174 -3.32 15.06 -1.04
CA SER A 174 -2.55 15.38 -2.25
C SER A 174 -2.42 14.20 -3.23
N LYS A 175 -3.22 13.13 -3.06
CA LYS A 175 -3.21 11.95 -3.95
C LYS A 175 -1.85 11.28 -4.06
N ASN A 176 -1.12 11.16 -2.95
CA ASN A 176 0.13 10.41 -2.95
C ASN A 176 -0.17 8.91 -2.96
N LEU A 177 -0.11 8.29 -4.14
CA LEU A 177 -0.39 6.87 -4.30
C LEU A 177 0.48 5.98 -3.42
N VAL A 178 1.76 6.31 -3.23
CA VAL A 178 2.64 5.53 -2.35
C VAL A 178 2.12 5.53 -0.91
N ALA A 179 1.73 6.70 -0.39
CA ALA A 179 1.17 6.80 0.96
C ALA A 179 -0.17 6.05 1.08
N ILE A 180 -1.03 6.14 0.06
CA ILE A 180 -2.32 5.44 -0.01
C ILE A 180 -2.09 3.92 0.01
N VAL A 181 -1.21 3.41 -0.85
CA VAL A 181 -0.89 1.98 -0.92
C VAL A 181 -0.26 1.49 0.38
N TYR A 182 0.65 2.25 1.00
CA TYR A 182 1.26 1.87 2.28
C TYR A 182 0.22 1.71 3.39
N LEU A 183 -0.72 2.65 3.47
CA LEU A 183 -1.84 2.60 4.42
C LEU A 183 -2.72 1.37 4.18
N LEU A 184 -3.08 1.10 2.92
CA LEU A 184 -3.93 -0.04 2.56
C LEU A 184 -3.25 -1.38 2.83
N VAL A 185 -1.96 -1.52 2.49
CA VAL A 185 -1.18 -2.72 2.81
C VAL A 185 -1.12 -2.95 4.31
N ALA A 186 -0.87 -1.90 5.10
CA ALA A 186 -0.83 -2.01 6.56
C ALA A 186 -2.19 -2.45 7.14
N LEU A 187 -3.30 -1.91 6.63
CA LEU A 187 -4.65 -2.33 7.03
C LEU A 187 -4.96 -3.76 6.61
N ALA A 188 -4.67 -4.14 5.37
CA ALA A 188 -4.89 -5.49 4.86
C ALA A 188 -4.10 -6.52 5.66
N MET A 189 -2.84 -6.25 5.98
CA MET A 189 -2.01 -7.13 6.78
C MET A 189 -2.47 -7.20 8.24
N HIS A 190 -2.82 -6.06 8.85
CA HIS A 190 -3.29 -6.01 10.24
C HIS A 190 -4.58 -6.80 10.45
N TYR A 191 -5.56 -6.61 9.55
CA TYR A 191 -6.86 -7.29 9.63
C TYR A 191 -6.86 -8.67 9.00
N MET A 192 -5.71 -9.14 8.49
CA MET A 192 -5.59 -10.42 7.80
C MET A 192 -6.63 -10.55 6.68
N ALA A 193 -6.71 -9.51 5.85
CA ALA A 193 -7.62 -9.45 4.72
C ALA A 193 -7.50 -10.70 3.84
N PRO A 194 -8.62 -11.22 3.30
CA PRO A 194 -8.65 -12.43 2.47
C PRO A 194 -8.10 -12.19 1.06
N ILE A 195 -6.92 -11.56 0.94
CA ILE A 195 -6.24 -11.21 -0.31
C ILE A 195 -4.79 -11.69 -0.31
N ARG A 196 -4.24 -11.94 -1.50
CA ARG A 196 -2.84 -12.32 -1.67
C ARG A 196 -2.05 -11.12 -2.18
N LEU A 197 -1.31 -10.47 -1.28
CA LEU A 197 -0.44 -9.36 -1.66
C LEU A 197 0.77 -9.90 -2.43
N PRO A 198 1.15 -9.29 -3.58
CA PRO A 198 2.42 -9.61 -4.24
C PRO A 198 3.60 -9.29 -3.33
N GLU A 199 4.64 -10.12 -3.39
CA GLU A 199 5.82 -10.01 -2.53
C GLU A 199 6.85 -9.04 -3.10
N HIS A 200 7.62 -8.38 -2.20
CA HIS A 200 8.77 -7.52 -2.54
C HIS A 200 8.47 -6.42 -3.57
N VAL A 201 7.26 -5.86 -3.53
CA VAL A 201 6.91 -4.72 -4.37
C VAL A 201 7.61 -3.49 -3.82
N SER A 202 8.45 -2.86 -4.64
CA SER A 202 9.25 -1.71 -4.26
C SER A 202 9.08 -0.57 -5.25
N VAL A 203 9.08 0.67 -4.76
CA VAL A 203 8.96 1.88 -5.56
C VAL A 203 10.16 2.81 -5.33
N HIS A 204 10.73 3.33 -6.41
CA HIS A 204 11.72 4.40 -6.34
C HIS A 204 11.01 5.74 -6.18
N VAL A 205 11.26 6.39 -5.05
CA VAL A 205 10.71 7.70 -4.68
C VAL A 205 11.82 8.73 -4.76
N VAL A 206 11.62 9.75 -5.58
CA VAL A 206 12.46 10.95 -5.52
C VAL A 206 12.00 11.78 -4.34
N VAL A 207 12.92 12.17 -3.47
CA VAL A 207 12.67 13.03 -2.31
C VAL A 207 13.43 14.32 -2.52
N VAL A 208 12.69 15.41 -2.72
CA VAL A 208 13.25 16.76 -2.81
C VAL A 208 13.12 17.43 -1.44
N LYS A 209 14.22 17.87 -0.84
CA LYS A 209 14.24 18.63 0.41
C LYS A 209 14.82 20.01 0.16
N LYS A 210 14.07 21.07 0.47
CA LYS A 210 14.59 22.43 0.43
C LYS A 210 15.36 22.72 1.72
N LYS A 211 16.69 22.77 1.67
CA LYS A 211 17.56 23.16 2.79
C LYS A 211 18.26 24.47 2.45
N GLU A 212 18.06 25.49 3.27
CA GLU A 212 18.73 26.81 3.12
C GLU A 212 18.52 27.46 1.73
N GLY A 213 17.35 27.23 1.13
CA GLY A 213 17.03 27.74 -0.22
C GLY A 213 17.51 26.87 -1.37
N ILE A 214 18.31 25.82 -1.11
CA ILE A 214 18.79 24.85 -2.09
C ILE A 214 17.88 23.63 -2.10
N LEU A 215 17.47 23.17 -3.27
CA LEU A 215 16.77 21.91 -3.45
C LEU A 215 17.79 20.76 -3.43
N GLN A 216 17.70 19.90 -2.41
CA GLN A 216 18.44 18.66 -2.33
C GLN A 216 17.55 17.53 -2.84
N THR A 217 17.98 16.85 -3.89
CA THR A 217 17.25 15.72 -4.48
C THR A 217 17.94 14.42 -4.10
N ALA A 218 17.19 13.47 -3.55
CA ALA A 218 17.67 12.12 -3.26
C ALA A 218 16.71 11.09 -3.85
N GLN A 219 17.22 9.98 -4.39
CA GLN A 219 16.40 8.83 -4.77
C GLN A 219 16.42 7.82 -3.62
N VAL A 220 15.22 7.42 -3.17
CA VAL A 220 15.03 6.47 -2.08
C VAL A 220 14.13 5.35 -2.57
N THR A 221 14.56 4.10 -2.43
CA THR A 221 13.71 2.93 -2.69
C THR A 221 12.87 2.65 -1.45
N LYS A 222 11.54 2.62 -1.59
CA LYS A 222 10.60 2.20 -0.55
C LYS A 222 10.02 0.83 -0.90
N GLU A 223 10.14 -0.11 0.02
CA GLU A 223 9.47 -1.42 -0.07
C GLU A 223 8.05 -1.29 0.48
N LEU A 224 7.06 -1.64 -0.34
CA LEU A 224 5.62 -1.54 -0.06
C LEU A 224 5.06 -2.83 0.53
N THR A 225 5.52 -3.96 -0.01
CA THR A 225 5.17 -5.28 0.51
C THR A 225 6.45 -5.99 0.87
N THR A 226 6.49 -6.55 2.08
CA THR A 226 7.51 -7.50 2.48
C THR A 226 6.96 -8.90 2.29
N THR A 227 7.84 -9.89 2.26
CA THR A 227 7.41 -11.28 2.37
C THR A 227 6.59 -11.41 3.66
N THR A 228 5.43 -12.06 3.57
CA THR A 228 4.63 -12.40 4.76
C THR A 228 5.28 -13.56 5.54
N GLU A 229 6.61 -13.58 5.64
CA GLU A 229 7.39 -14.64 6.28
C GLU A 229 7.07 -14.65 7.77
N ASP A 230 6.19 -15.56 8.20
CA ASP A 230 6.28 -16.06 9.56
C ASP A 230 7.59 -16.85 9.68
N ALA A 231 8.11 -17.03 10.89
CA ALA A 231 9.26 -17.92 11.17
C ALA A 231 9.09 -19.36 10.61
N PHE A 232 7.86 -19.74 10.26
CA PHE A 232 7.52 -20.98 9.56
C PHE A 232 7.95 -20.98 8.08
N ASP A 233 7.84 -19.85 7.37
CA ASP A 233 8.25 -19.72 5.96
C ASP A 233 9.78 -19.72 5.83
N THR A 234 10.49 -19.04 6.73
CA THR A 234 11.96 -19.12 6.76
C THR A 234 12.44 -20.56 6.97
N LEU A 235 11.70 -21.36 7.75
CA LEU A 235 11.95 -22.80 7.95
C LEU A 235 11.65 -23.63 6.68
N LEU A 236 10.61 -23.27 5.93
CA LEU A 236 10.23 -23.89 4.67
C LEU A 236 11.22 -23.59 3.54
N ASP A 237 11.71 -22.36 3.46
CA ASP A 237 12.46 -21.86 2.30
C ASP A 237 13.99 -22.02 2.46
N HIS A 238 14.51 -21.97 3.69
CA HIS A 238 15.97 -21.99 3.95
C HIS A 238 16.48 -23.29 4.60
N ALA A 239 15.61 -24.26 4.91
CA ALA A 239 15.99 -25.52 5.58
C ALA A 239 15.18 -26.74 5.08
N PRO A 240 15.35 -27.17 3.81
CA PRO A 240 14.60 -28.28 3.23
C PRO A 240 14.76 -29.60 4.01
N ASP A 241 15.94 -29.84 4.60
CA ASP A 241 16.18 -31.02 5.43
C ASP A 241 15.34 -31.00 6.71
N LYS A 242 15.14 -29.82 7.32
CA LYS A 242 14.28 -29.67 8.50
C LYS A 242 12.80 -29.77 8.13
N LEU A 243 12.42 -29.32 6.93
CA LEU A 243 11.06 -29.45 6.43
C LEU A 243 10.62 -30.91 6.34
N ASN A 244 11.47 -31.80 5.82
CA ASN A 244 11.16 -33.23 5.74
C ASN A 244 10.96 -33.87 7.12
N VAL A 245 11.72 -33.43 8.13
CA VAL A 245 11.53 -33.84 9.52
C VAL A 245 10.19 -33.36 10.07
N VAL A 246 9.81 -32.11 9.80
CA VAL A 246 8.50 -31.56 10.20
C VAL A 246 7.37 -32.33 9.53
N LYS A 247 7.43 -32.58 8.22
CA LYS A 247 6.43 -33.37 7.49
C LYS A 247 6.27 -34.77 8.10
N THR A 248 7.39 -35.45 8.35
CA THR A 248 7.38 -36.80 8.96
C THR A 248 6.73 -36.78 10.35
N SER A 249 7.05 -35.76 11.17
CA SER A 249 6.45 -35.59 12.49
C SER A 249 4.95 -35.32 12.41
N LEU A 250 4.51 -34.50 11.46
CA LEU A 250 3.08 -34.20 11.26
C LEU A 250 2.32 -35.42 10.74
N ILE A 251 2.87 -36.17 9.79
CA ILE A 251 2.31 -37.45 9.32
C ILE A 251 2.14 -38.43 10.49
N THR A 252 3.17 -38.57 11.32
CA THR A 252 3.13 -39.44 12.50
C THR A 252 2.03 -39.01 13.46
N PHE A 253 1.91 -37.70 13.71
CA PHE A 253 0.85 -37.13 14.55
C PHE A 253 -0.54 -37.40 13.99
N VAL A 254 -0.82 -37.04 12.73
CA VAL A 254 -2.17 -37.22 12.16
C VAL A 254 -2.55 -38.70 12.09
N ASN A 255 -1.61 -39.59 11.73
CA ASN A 255 -1.85 -41.03 11.68
C ASN A 255 -2.06 -41.64 13.07
N LYS A 256 -1.49 -41.08 14.15
CA LYS A 256 -1.82 -41.50 15.54
C LYS A 256 -3.33 -41.44 15.79
N HIS A 257 -4.01 -40.45 15.21
CA HIS A 257 -5.44 -40.24 15.37
C HIS A 257 -6.25 -40.90 14.24
N LEU A 258 -5.95 -40.59 12.98
CA LEU A 258 -6.74 -41.04 11.82
C LEU A 258 -6.72 -42.56 11.61
N ASN A 259 -5.67 -43.27 12.04
CA ASN A 259 -5.65 -44.73 12.00
C ASN A 259 -6.74 -45.36 12.89
N LYS A 260 -7.26 -44.66 13.91
CA LYS A 260 -8.43 -45.10 14.69
C LYS A 260 -9.68 -45.27 13.81
N LEU A 261 -9.73 -44.61 12.66
CA LEU A 261 -10.78 -44.69 11.65
C LEU A 261 -10.37 -45.49 10.40
N ASN A 262 -9.24 -46.20 10.44
CA ASN A 262 -8.62 -46.87 9.28
C ASN A 262 -8.29 -45.92 8.11
N LEU A 263 -7.96 -44.66 8.42
CA LEU A 263 -7.50 -43.68 7.44
C LEU A 263 -6.00 -43.46 7.63
N GLU A 264 -5.24 -43.55 6.55
CA GLU A 264 -3.80 -43.37 6.55
C GLU A 264 -3.41 -42.20 5.65
N VAL A 265 -2.57 -41.31 6.21
CA VAL A 265 -1.98 -40.18 5.51
C VAL A 265 -0.54 -40.52 5.15
N THR A 266 -0.25 -40.47 3.85
CA THR A 266 1.09 -40.61 3.28
C THR A 266 1.60 -39.29 2.69
N GLU A 267 0.70 -38.43 2.21
CA GLU A 267 1.00 -37.17 1.52
C GLU A 267 0.21 -36.00 2.10
N LEU A 268 0.90 -35.04 2.72
CA LEU A 268 0.28 -33.85 3.29
C LEU A 268 -0.14 -32.84 2.21
N GLU A 269 0.46 -32.94 1.02
CA GLU A 269 0.25 -32.05 -0.12
C GLU A 269 -1.17 -32.13 -0.67
N SER A 270 -1.81 -33.31 -0.59
CA SER A 270 -3.04 -33.62 -1.32
C SER A 270 -4.17 -34.13 -0.43
N GLN A 271 -3.89 -34.97 0.57
CA GLN A 271 -4.93 -35.72 1.30
C GLN A 271 -5.78 -34.87 2.26
N PHE A 272 -5.39 -33.62 2.53
CA PHE A 272 -6.19 -32.69 3.33
C PHE A 272 -6.98 -31.67 2.49
N ALA A 273 -6.78 -31.67 1.16
CA ALA A 273 -7.32 -30.64 0.28
C ALA A 273 -8.84 -30.69 0.11
N ASP A 274 -9.48 -31.81 0.43
CA ASP A 274 -10.93 -31.96 0.41
C ASP A 274 -11.61 -31.61 1.75
N GLY A 275 -10.81 -31.31 2.78
CA GLY A 275 -11.23 -30.96 4.13
C GLY A 275 -11.76 -32.11 4.97
N VAL A 276 -12.02 -33.29 4.40
CA VAL A 276 -12.63 -34.43 5.12
C VAL A 276 -11.72 -34.90 6.25
N TYR A 277 -10.42 -35.08 5.96
CA TYR A 277 -9.46 -35.52 6.96
C TYR A 277 -9.25 -34.48 8.06
N LEU A 278 -9.37 -33.17 7.77
CA LEU A 278 -9.28 -32.12 8.79
C LEU A 278 -10.48 -32.17 9.74
N VAL A 279 -11.70 -32.32 9.21
CA VAL A 279 -12.93 -32.41 10.01
C VAL A 279 -12.88 -33.65 10.92
N LEU A 280 -12.52 -34.81 10.37
CA LEU A 280 -12.43 -36.05 11.14
C LEU A 280 -11.31 -36.00 12.18
N LEU A 281 -10.15 -35.42 11.84
CA LEU A 281 -9.06 -35.21 12.77
C LEU A 281 -9.50 -34.33 13.95
N MET A 282 -10.22 -33.24 13.70
CA MET A 282 -10.74 -32.38 14.78
C MET A 282 -11.68 -33.13 15.72
N GLY A 283 -12.63 -33.90 15.19
CA GLY A 283 -13.51 -34.73 16.03
C GLY A 283 -12.74 -35.72 16.91
N LEU A 284 -11.67 -36.33 16.37
CA LEU A 284 -10.80 -37.24 17.13
C LEU A 284 -9.93 -36.55 18.17
N LEU A 285 -9.51 -35.30 17.94
CA LEU A 285 -8.68 -34.53 18.87
C LEU A 285 -9.48 -34.02 20.08
N GLU A 286 -10.74 -33.68 19.86
CA GLU A 286 -11.67 -33.16 20.87
C GLU A 286 -12.59 -34.25 21.46
N ASP A 287 -12.40 -35.51 21.05
CA ASP A 287 -13.16 -36.68 21.49
C ASP A 287 -14.69 -36.54 21.29
N TYR A 288 -15.11 -35.99 20.15
CA TYR A 288 -16.51 -35.92 19.77
C TYR A 288 -16.78 -36.38 18.34
N PHE A 289 -18.02 -36.80 18.09
CA PHE A 289 -18.49 -37.16 16.77
C PHE A 289 -18.96 -35.91 16.01
N VAL A 290 -18.41 -35.69 14.80
CA VAL A 290 -18.90 -34.65 13.89
C VAL A 290 -20.05 -35.20 13.06
N PRO A 291 -21.27 -34.62 13.13
CA PRO A 291 -22.39 -35.09 12.34
C PRO A 291 -22.14 -35.00 10.82
N LEU A 292 -22.38 -36.10 10.10
CA LEU A 292 -22.13 -36.22 8.66
C LEU A 292 -22.97 -35.28 7.79
N TYR A 293 -24.02 -34.66 8.33
CA TYR A 293 -24.83 -33.67 7.59
C TYR A 293 -24.22 -32.26 7.62
N ASN A 294 -23.19 -32.01 8.44
CA ASN A 294 -22.53 -30.70 8.54
C ASN A 294 -21.39 -30.51 7.51
N PHE A 295 -20.90 -31.60 6.92
CA PHE A 295 -19.80 -31.57 5.95
C PHE A 295 -20.01 -32.64 4.88
N TYR A 296 -19.33 -32.49 3.74
CA TYR A 296 -19.43 -33.42 2.62
C TYR A 296 -18.38 -34.52 2.78
N LEU A 297 -18.80 -35.77 2.96
CA LEU A 297 -17.87 -36.90 3.09
C LEU A 297 -17.17 -37.26 1.77
N THR A 298 -17.81 -36.96 0.65
CA THR A 298 -17.29 -37.17 -0.71
C THR A 298 -17.48 -35.88 -1.52
N PRO A 299 -16.70 -34.82 -1.25
CA PRO A 299 -16.87 -33.53 -1.92
C PRO A 299 -16.37 -33.61 -3.37
N GLU A 300 -17.25 -33.27 -4.31
CA GLU A 300 -16.95 -33.29 -5.75
C GLU A 300 -16.61 -31.89 -6.28
N SER A 301 -17.28 -30.85 -5.75
CA SER A 301 -17.07 -29.47 -6.19
C SER A 301 -16.00 -28.75 -5.36
N PHE A 302 -15.39 -27.72 -5.95
CA PHE A 302 -14.46 -26.84 -5.25
C PHE A 302 -15.13 -26.19 -4.02
N GLU A 303 -16.37 -25.72 -4.17
CA GLU A 303 -17.15 -25.11 -3.09
C GLU A 303 -17.40 -26.08 -1.92
N GLN A 304 -17.70 -27.36 -2.20
CA GLN A 304 -17.87 -28.38 -1.16
C GLN A 304 -16.58 -28.63 -0.38
N LYS A 305 -15.43 -28.64 -1.06
CA LYS A 305 -14.12 -28.77 -0.40
C LYS A 305 -13.79 -27.56 0.46
N VAL A 306 -14.05 -26.35 -0.06
CA VAL A 306 -13.87 -25.09 0.68
C VAL A 306 -14.77 -25.06 1.92
N HIS A 307 -16.03 -25.48 1.79
CA HIS A 307 -16.96 -25.63 2.90
C HIS A 307 -16.41 -26.55 3.99
N ASN A 308 -15.91 -27.74 3.62
CA ASN A 308 -15.34 -28.68 4.59
C ASN A 308 -14.13 -28.10 5.34
N VAL A 309 -13.21 -27.44 4.64
CA VAL A 309 -12.03 -26.84 5.26
C VAL A 309 -12.43 -25.67 6.17
N ALA A 310 -13.35 -24.81 5.72
CA ALA A 310 -13.88 -23.71 6.52
C ALA A 310 -14.56 -24.24 7.80
N PHE A 311 -15.38 -25.27 7.67
CA PHE A 311 -16.02 -25.93 8.80
C PHE A 311 -14.99 -26.54 9.78
N ALA A 312 -13.93 -27.17 9.29
CA ALA A 312 -12.84 -27.63 10.16
C ALA A 312 -12.19 -26.49 10.95
N PHE A 313 -12.07 -25.29 10.37
CA PHE A 313 -11.52 -24.12 11.06
C PHE A 313 -12.49 -23.53 12.09
N GLU A 314 -13.80 -23.67 11.88
CA GLU A 314 -14.81 -23.35 12.90
C GLU A 314 -14.69 -24.32 14.08
N LEU A 315 -14.62 -25.62 13.82
CA LEU A 315 -14.39 -26.63 14.86
C LEU A 315 -13.11 -26.36 15.67
N MET A 316 -12.04 -25.90 15.02
CA MET A 316 -10.81 -25.50 15.71
C MET A 316 -11.05 -24.35 16.69
N GLN A 317 -11.80 -23.33 16.28
CA GLN A 317 -12.12 -22.19 17.13
C GLN A 317 -13.03 -22.58 18.29
N ASP A 318 -14.00 -23.46 18.03
CA ASP A 318 -14.90 -24.00 19.05
C ASP A 318 -14.14 -24.84 20.09
N GLY A 319 -13.07 -25.55 19.66
CA GLY A 319 -12.10 -26.23 20.53
C GLY A 319 -11.13 -25.29 21.27
N GLY A 320 -11.29 -23.96 21.13
CA GLY A 320 -10.48 -22.96 21.83
C GLY A 320 -9.14 -22.62 21.17
N LEU A 321 -8.88 -23.10 19.94
CA LEU A 321 -7.71 -22.70 19.18
C LEU A 321 -7.90 -21.31 18.59
N LYS A 322 -6.78 -20.62 18.34
CA LYS A 322 -6.82 -19.42 17.50
C LYS A 322 -7.22 -19.81 16.08
N LYS A 323 -8.07 -18.98 15.46
CA LYS A 323 -8.45 -19.11 14.05
C LYS A 323 -7.19 -19.33 13.19
N PRO A 324 -7.16 -20.40 12.36
CA PRO A 324 -6.04 -20.64 11.47
C PRO A 324 -5.76 -19.44 10.58
N LYS A 325 -4.48 -19.09 10.41
CA LYS A 325 -4.06 -18.01 9.49
C LYS A 325 -4.26 -18.37 8.02
N ALA A 326 -4.25 -19.67 7.70
CA ALA A 326 -4.45 -20.17 6.35
C ALA A 326 -5.89 -19.91 5.89
N ARG A 327 -6.08 -19.64 4.59
CA ARG A 327 -7.42 -19.60 4.02
C ARG A 327 -7.90 -21.00 3.64
N PRO A 328 -9.21 -21.28 3.71
CA PRO A 328 -9.76 -22.54 3.24
C PRO A 328 -9.41 -22.82 1.77
N GLU A 329 -9.50 -21.81 0.90
CA GLU A 329 -9.18 -21.99 -0.52
C GLU A 329 -7.72 -22.33 -0.76
N ASP A 330 -6.81 -21.90 0.11
CA ASP A 330 -5.38 -22.22 -0.05
C ASP A 330 -5.13 -23.71 0.18
N VAL A 331 -5.78 -24.30 1.20
CA VAL A 331 -5.70 -25.73 1.48
C VAL A 331 -6.30 -26.54 0.33
N VAL A 332 -7.46 -26.11 -0.18
CA VAL A 332 -8.13 -26.78 -1.32
C VAL A 332 -7.30 -26.69 -2.60
N ASN A 333 -6.58 -25.57 -2.81
CA ASN A 333 -5.67 -25.38 -3.94
C ASN A 333 -4.28 -26.01 -3.73
N LEU A 334 -4.14 -26.96 -2.81
CA LEU A 334 -2.89 -27.72 -2.58
C LEU A 334 -1.71 -26.83 -2.14
N ASN A 335 -1.98 -25.71 -1.47
CA ASN A 335 -0.91 -24.90 -0.89
C ASN A 335 -0.32 -25.61 0.32
N LEU A 336 0.83 -26.26 0.11
CA LEU A 336 1.54 -27.01 1.14
C LEU A 336 1.86 -26.14 2.37
N LYS A 337 2.27 -24.87 2.20
CA LYS A 337 2.58 -23.99 3.34
C LYS A 337 1.35 -23.77 4.22
N SER A 338 0.19 -23.55 3.61
CA SER A 338 -1.09 -23.39 4.31
C SER A 338 -1.50 -24.67 5.04
N THR A 339 -1.43 -25.83 4.39
CA THR A 339 -1.74 -27.13 5.02
C THR A 339 -0.82 -27.42 6.19
N LEU A 340 0.49 -27.22 6.03
CA LEU A 340 1.47 -27.44 7.10
C LEU A 340 1.26 -26.50 8.28
N ARG A 341 0.88 -25.23 8.05
CA ARG A 341 0.54 -24.29 9.13
C ARG A 341 -0.65 -24.77 9.96
N VAL A 342 -1.72 -25.22 9.29
CA VAL A 342 -2.91 -25.76 9.97
C VAL A 342 -2.54 -26.97 10.81
N LEU A 343 -1.86 -27.96 10.21
CA LEU A 343 -1.48 -29.19 10.91
C LEU A 343 -0.46 -28.95 12.03
N TYR A 344 0.46 -28.00 11.85
CA TYR A 344 1.42 -27.64 12.88
C TYR A 344 0.74 -26.96 14.07
N ASN A 345 -0.26 -26.10 13.83
CA ASN A 345 -1.07 -25.52 14.91
C ASN A 345 -1.73 -26.64 15.73
N LEU A 346 -2.38 -27.60 15.07
CA LEU A 346 -2.96 -28.77 15.75
C LEU A 346 -1.90 -29.57 16.52
N PHE A 347 -0.78 -29.89 15.88
CA PHE A 347 0.31 -30.61 16.53
C PHE A 347 0.79 -29.90 17.80
N THR A 348 1.03 -28.59 17.76
CA THR A 348 1.54 -27.87 18.93
C THR A 348 0.57 -27.86 20.12
N ASN A 349 -0.73 -27.87 19.86
CA ASN A 349 -1.76 -27.84 20.90
C ASN A 349 -2.17 -29.24 21.39
N TYR A 350 -2.10 -30.27 20.53
CA TYR A 350 -2.58 -31.62 20.84
C TYR A 350 -1.50 -32.72 20.82
N LYS A 351 -0.20 -32.40 20.68
CA LYS A 351 0.88 -33.41 20.73
C LYS A 351 0.88 -34.28 22.00
N SER A 352 0.24 -33.81 23.07
CA SER A 352 0.12 -34.50 24.35
C SER A 352 -1.26 -35.12 24.58
N ALA A 353 -2.19 -34.99 23.64
CA ALA A 353 -3.49 -35.66 23.70
C ALA A 353 -3.29 -37.15 23.34
N ASP A 354 -3.83 -38.04 24.16
CA ASP A 354 -3.70 -39.50 24.04
C ASP A 354 -4.85 -40.16 23.24
#